data_AF-W8X8H1-F1
#
_entry.id   AF-W8X8H1-F1
#
_cell.length_a   1.000
_cell.length_b   1.000
_cell.length_c   1.000
_cell.angle_alpha   90.00
_cell.angle_beta   90.00
_cell.angle_gamma   90.00
#
_symmetry.space_group_name_H-M   'P 1'
#
loop_
_entity.id
_entity.type
_entity.pdbx_description
1 polymer ?
#
loop_
_entity_poly.entity_id
_entity_poly.type
_entity_poly.pdbx_seq_one_letter_code
_entity_poly.pdbx_strand_id
1 'polypeptide(L)'
;MENITDIERGAMRLCLKAFGQAAEAIGFTKPLGEYSEAEALQVIEAIVGGWAAAMAAHHDSAKYPPVRGVAPAADPLDENPFSGMTDDLPWKEAAK
;
A
#
# COMPACT_ATOMS: atom_id res chain seq x y z
N MET A 1 -10.99 -23.02 -3.25
CA MET A 1 -10.47 -21.85 -3.99
C MET A 1 -10.88 -20.64 -3.18
N GLU A 2 -9.92 -19.91 -2.65
CA GLU A 2 -10.16 -18.77 -1.78
C GLU A 2 -10.94 -17.68 -2.54
N ASN A 3 -11.98 -17.12 -1.92
CA ASN A 3 -12.82 -16.10 -2.55
C ASN A 3 -12.11 -14.75 -2.50
N ILE A 4 -11.27 -14.46 -3.50
CA ILE A 4 -10.65 -13.16 -3.71
C ILE A 4 -11.75 -12.15 -4.07
N THR A 5 -11.84 -11.06 -3.31
CA THR A 5 -12.81 -9.97 -3.53
C THR A 5 -12.54 -9.23 -4.84
N ASP A 6 -13.53 -8.52 -5.37
CA ASP A 6 -13.35 -7.74 -6.61
C ASP A 6 -12.31 -6.62 -6.45
N ILE A 7 -12.18 -6.07 -5.25
CA ILE A 7 -11.17 -5.06 -4.90
C ILE A 7 -9.77 -5.68 -4.97
N GLU A 8 -9.55 -6.79 -4.28
CA GLU A 8 -8.26 -7.49 -4.30
C GLU A 8 -7.88 -7.95 -5.71
N ARG A 9 -8.87 -8.40 -6.50
CA ARG A 9 -8.66 -8.74 -7.91
C ARG A 9 -8.29 -7.52 -8.76
N GLY A 10 -8.89 -6.35 -8.48
CA GLY A 10 -8.51 -5.07 -9.07
C GLY A 10 -7.07 -4.70 -8.74
N ALA A 11 -6.68 -4.80 -7.47
CA ALA A 11 -5.32 -4.56 -7.00
C ALA A 11 -4.30 -5.50 -7.69
N MET A 12 -4.61 -6.80 -7.79
CA MET A 12 -3.77 -7.75 -8.53
C MET A 12 -3.57 -7.35 -9.99
N ARG A 13 -4.60 -6.86 -10.68
CA ARG A 13 -4.49 -6.38 -12.07
C ARG A 13 -3.59 -5.15 -12.18
N LEU A 14 -3.63 -4.24 -11.22
CA LEU A 14 -2.76 -3.06 -11.19
C LEU A 14 -1.29 -3.46 -11.01
N CYS A 15 -1.01 -4.55 -10.29
CA CYS A 15 0.34 -5.07 -10.11
C CYS A 15 0.99 -5.56 -11.41
N LEU A 16 0.22 -5.90 -12.45
CA LEU A 16 0.75 -6.41 -13.72
C LEU A 16 1.73 -5.43 -14.37
N LYS A 17 1.49 -4.12 -14.21
CA LYS A 17 2.40 -3.08 -14.72
C LYS A 17 3.73 -3.09 -13.97
N ALA A 18 3.70 -3.07 -12.64
CA ALA A 18 4.89 -3.09 -11.80
C ALA A 18 5.69 -4.39 -12.00
N PHE A 19 5.00 -5.53 -12.11
CA PHE A 19 5.59 -6.81 -12.48
C PHE A 19 6.32 -6.74 -13.82
N GLY A 20 5.67 -6.22 -14.87
CA GLY A 20 6.28 -6.09 -16.19
C GLY A 20 7.54 -5.24 -16.19
N GLN A 21 7.54 -4.13 -15.43
CA GLN A 21 8.70 -3.25 -15.29
C GLN A 21 9.87 -3.93 -14.55
N ALA A 22 9.58 -4.67 -13.49
CA ALA A 22 10.60 -5.44 -12.78
C ALA A 22 11.17 -6.58 -13.66
N ALA A 23 10.29 -7.29 -14.37
CA ALA A 23 10.66 -8.33 -15.31
C ALA A 23 11.55 -7.79 -16.44
N GLU A 24 11.21 -6.63 -17.01
CA GLU A 24 12.02 -5.96 -18.04
C GLU A 24 13.40 -5.54 -17.51
N ALA A 25 13.46 -4.99 -16.29
CA ALA A 25 14.72 -4.63 -15.66
C ALA A 25 15.65 -5.83 -15.40
N ILE A 26 15.07 -7.00 -15.10
CA ILE A 26 15.79 -8.28 -14.93
C ILE A 26 16.10 -8.93 -16.29
N GLY A 27 15.37 -8.55 -17.34
CA GLY A 27 15.45 -9.10 -18.70
C GLY A 27 14.54 -10.30 -18.96
N PHE A 28 14.03 -10.98 -17.92
CA PHE A 28 13.09 -12.11 -18.00
C PHE A 28 13.47 -13.22 -18.99
N THR A 29 14.78 -13.45 -19.22
CA THR A 29 15.30 -14.38 -20.25
C THR A 29 15.45 -15.83 -19.76
N LYS A 30 15.25 -16.07 -18.47
CA LYS A 30 15.39 -17.38 -17.81
C LYS A 30 14.12 -17.71 -17.02
N PRO A 31 13.83 -18.98 -16.71
CA PRO A 31 12.70 -19.33 -15.87
C PRO A 31 12.88 -18.77 -14.45
N LEU A 32 11.78 -18.46 -13.76
CA LEU A 32 11.79 -17.93 -12.39
C LEU A 32 12.59 -18.81 -11.39
N GLY A 33 12.65 -20.14 -11.62
CA GLY A 33 13.44 -21.05 -10.78
C GLY A 33 14.95 -20.89 -10.88
N GLU A 34 15.45 -20.13 -11.85
CA GLU A 34 16.88 -19.81 -12.03
C GLU A 34 17.23 -18.38 -11.59
N TYR A 35 16.28 -17.68 -10.95
CA TYR A 35 16.52 -16.34 -10.44
C TYR A 35 17.39 -16.43 -9.19
N SER A 36 18.36 -15.53 -9.10
CA SER A 36 19.04 -15.25 -7.83
C SER A 36 18.03 -14.67 -6.85
N GLU A 37 18.34 -14.74 -5.56
CA GLU A 37 17.50 -14.16 -4.50
C GLU A 37 17.20 -12.68 -4.76
N ALA A 38 18.18 -11.91 -5.22
CA ALA A 38 18.01 -10.48 -5.52
C ALA A 38 17.00 -10.24 -6.67
N GLU A 39 17.09 -11.03 -7.75
CA GLU A 39 16.14 -10.93 -8.87
C GLU A 39 14.73 -11.34 -8.43
N ALA A 40 14.61 -12.39 -7.62
CA ALA A 40 13.31 -12.84 -7.10
C ALA A 40 12.69 -11.80 -6.16
N LEU A 41 13.47 -11.24 -5.24
CA LEU A 41 13.03 -10.19 -4.32
C LEU A 41 12.55 -8.96 -5.08
N GLN A 42 13.28 -8.53 -6.13
CA GLN A 42 12.87 -7.38 -6.94
C GLN A 42 11.48 -7.57 -7.57
N VAL A 43 11.15 -8.78 -8.04
CA VAL A 43 9.82 -9.08 -8.58
C VAL A 43 8.75 -9.08 -7.47
N ILE A 44 9.06 -9.71 -6.32
CA ILE A 44 8.14 -9.81 -5.19
C ILE A 44 7.82 -8.42 -4.63
N GLU A 45 8.84 -7.59 -4.41
CA GLU A 45 8.69 -6.23 -3.90
C GLU A 45 7.88 -5.36 -4.84
N ALA A 46 8.09 -5.48 -6.16
CA ALA A 46 7.28 -4.76 -7.14
C ALA A 46 5.80 -5.14 -7.09
N ILE A 47 5.48 -6.44 -6.94
CA ILE A 47 4.10 -6.93 -6.85
C ILE A 47 3.46 -6.52 -5.52
N VAL A 48 4.11 -6.81 -4.39
CA VAL A 48 3.58 -6.54 -3.05
C VAL A 48 3.44 -5.04 -2.83
N GLY A 49 4.42 -4.25 -3.28
CA GLY A 49 4.36 -2.79 -3.24
C GLY A 49 3.21 -2.24 -4.08
N GLY A 50 3.02 -2.73 -5.31
CA GLY A 50 1.89 -2.36 -6.16
C GLY A 50 0.54 -2.70 -5.55
N TRP A 51 0.42 -3.88 -4.93
CA TRP A 51 -0.81 -4.32 -4.27
C TRP A 51 -1.12 -3.47 -3.04
N ALA A 52 -0.12 -3.24 -2.18
CA ALA A 52 -0.26 -2.42 -0.97
C ALA A 52 -0.66 -0.99 -1.32
N ALA A 53 -0.04 -0.40 -2.35
CA ALA A 53 -0.41 0.93 -2.84
C ALA A 53 -1.85 0.99 -3.38
N ALA A 54 -2.28 -0.04 -4.13
CA ALA A 54 -3.64 -0.12 -4.64
C ALA A 54 -4.69 -0.26 -3.52
N MET A 55 -4.39 -1.07 -2.50
CA MET A 55 -5.26 -1.25 -1.34
C MET A 55 -5.33 0.02 -0.48
N ALA A 56 -4.20 0.72 -0.29
CA ALA A 56 -4.16 2.01 0.40
C ALA A 56 -5.03 3.05 -0.31
N ALA A 57 -4.87 3.20 -1.64
CA ALA A 57 -5.68 4.12 -2.43
C ALA A 57 -7.20 3.78 -2.36
N HIS A 58 -7.55 2.50 -2.34
CA HIS A 58 -8.93 2.07 -2.15
C HIS A 58 -9.45 2.46 -0.76
N HIS A 59 -8.70 2.18 0.31
CA HIS A 59 -9.07 2.55 1.68
C HIS A 59 -9.23 4.07 1.85
N ASP A 60 -8.33 4.87 1.26
CA ASP A 60 -8.42 6.33 1.28
C ASP A 60 -9.69 6.82 0.57
N SER A 61 -9.99 6.25 -0.60
CA SER A 61 -11.21 6.58 -1.36
C SER A 61 -12.50 6.14 -0.66
N ALA A 62 -12.43 5.07 0.14
CA ALA A 62 -13.57 4.55 0.90
C ALA A 62 -13.82 5.36 2.18
N LYS A 63 -12.77 5.98 2.76
CA LYS A 63 -12.86 6.83 3.95
C LYS A 63 -13.73 8.07 3.72
N TYR A 64 -13.71 8.62 2.50
CA TYR A 64 -14.54 9.75 2.08
C TYR A 64 -15.35 9.39 0.84
N PRO A 65 -16.57 8.85 1.00
CA PRO A 65 -17.41 8.48 -0.14
C PRO A 65 -17.59 9.70 -1.07
N PRO A 66 -17.37 9.57 -2.39
CA PRO A 66 -17.53 10.69 -3.30
C PRO A 66 -19.00 11.16 -3.31
N VAL A 67 -19.27 12.33 -2.73
CA VAL A 67 -20.59 12.96 -2.78
C VAL A 67 -20.65 13.86 -4.03
N ARG A 68 -21.51 13.50 -4.99
CA ARG A 68 -21.63 14.23 -6.27
C ARG A 68 -21.97 15.71 -6.03
N GLY A 69 -21.13 16.61 -6.54
CA GLY A 69 -21.33 18.06 -6.44
C GLY A 69 -20.72 18.73 -5.21
N VAL A 70 -20.02 17.96 -4.35
CA VAL A 70 -19.28 18.49 -3.20
C VAL A 70 -17.79 18.21 -3.42
N ALA A 71 -16.94 19.20 -3.13
CA ALA A 71 -15.49 19.00 -3.16
C ALA A 71 -15.11 17.89 -2.16
N PRO A 72 -14.10 17.06 -2.44
CA PRO A 72 -13.63 16.06 -1.49
C PRO A 72 -13.31 16.74 -0.16
N ALA A 73 -13.83 16.18 0.94
CA ALA A 73 -13.57 16.71 2.27
C ALA A 73 -12.07 16.61 2.55
N ALA A 74 -11.46 17.70 3.05
CA ALA A 74 -10.10 17.67 3.57
C ALA A 74 -10.00 16.64 4.70
N ASP A 75 -8.91 15.88 4.80
CA ASP A 75 -8.76 14.90 5.87
C ASP A 75 -8.70 15.65 7.21
N PRO A 76 -9.65 15.42 8.16
CA PRO A 76 -9.63 16.07 9.46
C PRO A 76 -8.38 15.76 10.30
N LEU A 77 -7.54 14.80 9.87
CA LEU A 77 -6.27 14.45 10.50
C LEU A 77 -5.06 15.13 9.84
N ASP A 78 -5.20 15.80 8.70
CA ASP A 78 -4.12 16.62 8.10
C ASP A 78 -3.74 17.78 9.03
N GLU A 79 -4.73 18.33 9.73
CA GLU A 79 -4.53 19.18 10.90
C GLU A 79 -4.35 18.28 12.12
N ASN A 80 -3.18 17.66 12.30
CA ASN A 80 -2.91 16.72 13.41
C ASN A 80 -3.48 17.24 14.74
N PRO A 81 -4.63 16.70 15.22
CA PRO A 81 -5.39 17.28 16.32
C PRO A 81 -4.68 17.12 17.67
N PHE A 82 -3.61 16.32 17.70
CA PHE A 82 -2.77 16.06 18.86
C PHE A 82 -1.44 16.83 18.82
N SER A 83 -1.20 17.68 17.81
CA SER A 83 0.06 18.45 17.69
C SER A 83 0.29 19.44 18.82
N GLY A 84 -0.75 19.81 19.57
CA GLY A 84 -0.68 20.65 20.77
C GLY A 84 -0.73 19.88 22.10
N MET A 85 -0.74 18.55 22.07
CA MET A 85 -0.85 17.74 23.28
C MET A 85 0.55 17.54 23.88
N THR A 86 0.75 18.04 25.09
CA THR A 86 1.96 17.77 25.87
C THR A 86 2.09 16.25 26.08
N ASP A 87 3.31 15.72 25.95
CA ASP A 87 3.65 14.29 26.10
C ASP A 87 3.64 13.88 27.60
N ASP A 88 2.58 14.23 28.31
CA ASP A 88 2.38 13.94 29.74
C ASP A 88 1.75 12.55 29.89
N LEU A 89 2.55 11.53 29.59
CA LEU A 89 2.14 10.14 29.75
C LEU A 89 2.35 9.71 31.23
N PRO A 90 1.29 9.36 31.97
CA PRO A 90 1.37 9.08 33.41
C PRO A 90 2.21 7.85 33.78
N TRP A 91 2.53 6.98 32.81
CA TRP A 91 3.37 5.80 33.03
C TRP A 91 4.88 6.08 32.86
N LYS A 92 5.29 7.27 32.43
CA LYS A 92 6.71 7.67 32.39
C LYS A 92 7.28 7.99 33.77
N GLU A 93 6.43 8.34 34.73
CA GLU A 93 6.84 8.63 36.13
C GLU A 93 7.03 7.37 36.99
N ALA A 94 6.52 6.22 36.53
CA ALA A 94 6.60 4.95 37.26
C ALA A 94 7.94 4.21 37.06
N ALA A 95 8.87 4.77 36.28
CA ALA A 95 10.21 4.23 36.08
C ALA A 95 11.20 4.85 37.08
N LYS A 96 11.09 4.48 38.35
CA LYS A 96 12.15 4.69 39.34
C LYS A 96 12.27 3.52 40.29
#